data_AF-A0A543EKH7-F1
#
_entry.id   AF-A0A543EKH7-F1
#
_cell.length_a   1.000
_cell.length_b   1.000
_cell.length_c   1.000
_cell.angle_alpha   90.00
_cell.angle_beta   90.00
_cell.angle_gamma   90.00
#
_symmetry.space_group_name_H-M   'P 1'
#
loop_
_entity.id
_entity.type
_entity.pdbx_description
1 polymer ?
#
loop_
_entity_poly.entity_id
_entity_poly.type
_entity_poly.pdbx_seq_one_letter_code
_entity_poly.pdbx_strand_id
1 'polypeptide(L)'
;MIRKLTFLFFLFSTFFYSQQTEEELKNILFDVEFCTAGPKEIREIDSIVTICRKYSYHDGMALGYLKTANIYNKNNEVKKAFYYIDKVDKENLINEESDFEIVLYQHIIKSLLYFNLGERVTAFGLLDEIYEETIRQNNAYYTYVINWQYAGFYNEMNQREKALEKIKIAYKYSKIYRENKNHRYKIHKAHLSWSFMTTSYMAAIYIDMGRHDLAKGYIQESLNDLKKNDNKSLLYFNLFNAAKYYRAVKDFKSARHYLWMCKKIAGHHFKDEFHQKSVAKELKSLYEEMKEKDSTAYYVNQLLDIQTAKEKQNQVLKDIIDKKDQTDEKNEKKLTQGLFFILLVSAVICILFIFLFLRYYKKHKSKGQDKIDIPHKLPVQECIFKEVIRLAKENSPEFLTRFHEYCPHFSEELLKVSVLKISEVRFCAYIYLNFSTKDIAEYTHTSVRTVQTKKYNLRKKLNIPGDMDIYVWFSKLLK
;
A
#
# COMPACT_ATOMS: atom_id res chain seq x y z
N MET A 1 -24.53 35.85 47.69
CA MET A 1 -24.71 34.63 46.85
C MET A 1 -24.24 34.86 45.40
N ILE A 2 -23.15 35.62 45.16
CA ILE A 2 -22.62 35.99 43.82
C ILE A 2 -21.11 35.74 43.77
N ARG A 3 -20.65 34.60 44.30
CA ARG A 3 -19.23 34.20 44.23
C ARG A 3 -19.00 32.75 43.82
N LYS A 4 -20.07 32.02 43.46
CA LYS A 4 -19.99 30.65 42.93
C LYS A 4 -20.39 30.52 41.45
N LEU A 5 -20.76 31.63 40.77
CA LEU A 5 -21.17 31.59 39.36
C LEU A 5 -20.03 31.88 38.36
N THR A 6 -18.87 32.35 38.82
CA THR A 6 -17.71 32.63 37.96
C THR A 6 -16.79 31.41 37.75
N PHE A 7 -16.95 30.35 38.55
CA PHE A 7 -16.13 29.14 38.39
C PHE A 7 -16.73 28.14 37.37
N LEU A 8 -17.99 28.31 36.98
CA LEU A 8 -18.66 27.46 35.98
C LEU A 8 -18.40 27.91 34.54
N PHE A 9 -17.94 29.16 34.32
CA PHE A 9 -17.59 29.65 32.99
C PHE A 9 -16.16 29.30 32.56
N PHE A 10 -15.29 28.86 33.49
CA PHE A 10 -13.92 28.43 33.18
C PHE A 10 -13.79 26.92 32.93
N LEU A 11 -14.87 26.15 33.14
CA LEU A 11 -14.95 24.71 32.82
C LEU A 11 -15.63 24.42 31.47
N PHE A 12 -16.23 25.43 30.82
CA PHE A 12 -16.80 25.30 29.48
C PHE A 12 -15.88 25.77 28.36
N SER A 13 -14.78 26.48 28.65
CA SER A 13 -13.81 26.93 27.64
C SER A 13 -12.75 25.88 27.29
N THR A 14 -12.64 24.78 28.05
CA THR A 14 -11.74 23.67 27.74
C THR A 14 -12.37 22.57 26.88
N PHE A 15 -13.66 22.68 26.56
CA PHE A 15 -14.38 21.75 25.67
C PHE A 15 -14.52 22.23 24.22
N PHE A 16 -13.94 23.39 23.88
CA PHE A 16 -13.86 23.89 22.51
C PHE A 16 -12.41 23.97 22.01
N TYR A 17 -11.66 22.85 22.09
CA TYR A 17 -10.71 22.63 21.00
C TYR A 17 -11.58 22.33 19.78
N SER A 18 -11.78 23.34 18.93
CA SER A 18 -12.38 23.12 17.60
C SER A 18 -11.66 21.94 16.97
N GLN A 19 -12.37 20.85 16.72
CA GLN A 19 -11.81 19.72 16.00
C GLN A 19 -11.44 20.23 14.61
N GLN A 20 -10.13 20.32 14.32
CA GLN A 20 -9.68 20.71 13.00
C GLN A 20 -10.26 19.73 11.97
N THR A 21 -10.89 20.29 10.94
CA THR A 21 -11.49 19.49 9.87
C THR A 21 -10.38 18.95 8.96
N GLU A 22 -10.63 17.84 8.27
CA GLU A 22 -9.70 17.31 7.28
C GLU A 22 -9.36 18.35 6.21
N GLU A 23 -10.34 19.13 5.78
CA GLU A 23 -10.18 20.19 4.80
C GLU A 23 -9.24 21.30 5.28
N GLU A 24 -9.31 21.71 6.55
CA GLU A 24 -8.38 22.68 7.13
C GLU A 24 -6.94 22.17 7.14
N LEU A 25 -6.75 20.90 7.50
CA LEU A 25 -5.44 20.25 7.52
C LEU A 25 -4.86 20.12 6.11
N LYS A 26 -5.67 19.72 5.13
CA LYS A 26 -5.27 19.68 3.70
C LYS A 26 -4.80 21.05 3.22
N ASN A 27 -5.48 22.14 3.60
CA ASN A 27 -5.08 23.48 3.20
C ASN A 27 -3.67 23.84 3.67
N ILE A 28 -3.36 23.50 4.92
CA ILE A 28 -2.02 23.72 5.48
C ILE A 28 -0.98 22.91 4.69
N LEU A 29 -1.28 21.65 4.38
CA LEU A 29 -0.39 20.78 3.60
C LEU A 29 -0.18 21.29 2.16
N PHE A 30 -1.22 21.80 1.50
CA PHE A 30 -1.09 22.38 0.16
C PHE A 30 -0.18 23.60 0.13
N ASP A 31 -0.23 24.43 1.18
CA ASP A 31 0.58 25.64 1.31
C ASP A 31 2.04 25.42 1.74
N VAL A 32 2.44 24.17 2.04
CA VAL A 32 3.85 23.83 2.23
C VAL A 32 4.62 24.03 0.91
N GLU A 33 5.53 25.01 0.91
CA GLU A 33 6.34 25.37 -0.26
C GLU A 33 7.39 24.29 -0.58
N PHE A 34 7.15 23.53 -1.63
CA PHE A 34 7.98 22.38 -1.99
C PHE A 34 9.45 22.72 -2.25
N CYS A 35 9.76 23.79 -3.00
CA CYS A 35 11.15 24.07 -3.40
C CYS A 35 12.05 24.39 -2.20
N THR A 36 11.50 25.05 -1.17
CA THR A 36 12.26 25.41 0.04
C THR A 36 12.08 24.43 1.21
N ALA A 37 11.11 23.51 1.13
CA ALA A 37 10.83 22.57 2.21
C ALA A 37 12.02 21.63 2.50
N GLY A 38 12.25 21.38 3.79
CA GLY A 38 13.30 20.50 4.29
C GLY A 38 12.88 19.80 5.60
N PRO A 39 13.83 19.49 6.50
CA PRO A 39 13.54 18.72 7.71
C PRO A 39 12.52 19.36 8.66
N LYS A 40 12.38 20.69 8.62
CA LYS A 40 11.40 21.41 9.44
C LYS A 40 9.98 21.15 8.92
N GLU A 41 9.76 21.37 7.63
CA GLU A 41 8.46 21.20 6.98
C GLU A 41 8.03 19.72 7.00
N ILE A 42 8.97 18.77 6.88
CA ILE A 42 8.67 17.34 7.05
C ILE A 42 8.11 17.06 8.46
N ARG A 43 8.68 17.65 9.51
CA ARG A 43 8.15 17.50 10.88
C ARG A 43 6.77 18.11 11.05
N GLU A 44 6.51 19.25 10.41
CA GLU A 44 5.19 19.88 10.40
C GLU A 44 4.16 18.99 9.69
N ILE A 45 4.52 18.42 8.54
CA ILE A 45 3.70 17.45 7.81
C ILE A 45 3.43 16.21 8.67
N ASP A 46 4.46 15.62 9.30
CA ASP A 46 4.31 14.43 10.14
C ASP A 46 3.38 14.68 11.35
N SER A 47 3.43 15.90 11.92
CA SER A 47 2.49 16.32 12.97
C SER A 47 1.05 16.34 12.46
N ILE A 48 0.81 16.89 11.27
CA ILE A 48 -0.51 16.91 10.63
C ILE A 48 -0.98 15.50 10.32
N VAL A 49 -0.12 14.64 9.75
CA VAL A 49 -0.45 13.23 9.47
C VAL A 49 -0.83 12.49 10.75
N THR A 50 -0.18 12.79 11.87
CA THR A 50 -0.53 12.20 13.17
C THR A 50 -1.94 12.60 13.62
N ILE A 51 -2.32 13.86 13.40
CA ILE A 51 -3.68 14.35 13.65
C ILE A 51 -4.68 13.66 12.72
N CYS A 52 -4.39 13.61 11.41
CA CYS A 52 -5.26 12.95 10.43
C CYS A 52 -5.48 11.48 10.79
N ARG A 53 -4.42 10.76 11.18
CA ARG A 53 -4.50 9.36 11.63
C ARG A 53 -5.38 9.18 12.86
N LYS A 54 -5.31 10.10 13.83
CA LYS A 54 -6.16 10.05 15.02
C LYS A 54 -7.65 10.14 14.68
N TYR A 55 -8.00 10.88 13.63
CA TYR A 55 -9.38 11.10 13.21
C TYR A 55 -9.80 10.28 11.97
N SER A 56 -8.95 9.37 11.50
CA SER A 56 -9.17 8.58 10.27
C SER A 56 -9.43 9.43 9.02
N TYR A 57 -8.75 10.57 8.93
CA TYR A 57 -8.75 11.46 7.77
C TYR A 57 -7.78 10.92 6.70
N HIS A 58 -8.29 10.03 5.84
CA HIS A 58 -7.50 9.31 4.86
C HIS A 58 -6.85 10.21 3.82
N ASP A 59 -7.59 11.19 3.30
CA ASP A 59 -7.14 12.16 2.31
C ASP A 59 -6.04 13.07 2.89
N GLY A 60 -6.21 13.51 4.13
CA GLY A 60 -5.20 14.28 4.85
C GLY A 60 -3.90 13.48 5.09
N MET A 61 -4.01 12.20 5.44
CA MET A 61 -2.86 11.31 5.57
C MET A 61 -2.16 11.10 4.21
N ALA A 62 -2.94 10.81 3.15
CA ALA A 62 -2.43 10.60 1.80
C ALA A 62 -1.67 11.82 1.31
N LEU A 63 -2.27 13.01 1.39
CA LEU A 63 -1.63 14.26 0.97
C LEU A 63 -0.33 14.53 1.75
N GLY A 64 -0.32 14.28 3.06
CA GLY A 64 0.89 14.42 3.87
C GLY A 64 2.01 13.49 3.40
N TYR A 65 1.72 12.21 3.16
CA TYR A 65 2.70 11.28 2.62
C TYR A 65 3.17 11.64 1.20
N LEU A 66 2.27 12.06 0.31
CA LEU A 66 2.62 12.51 -1.04
C LEU A 66 3.52 13.75 -1.02
N LYS A 67 3.23 14.73 -0.16
CA LYS A 67 4.07 15.93 0.03
C LYS A 67 5.46 15.56 0.53
N THR A 68 5.54 14.68 1.52
CA THR A 68 6.82 14.17 2.04
C THR A 68 7.60 13.39 0.99
N ALA A 69 6.93 12.54 0.21
CA ALA A 69 7.54 11.81 -0.90
C ALA A 69 8.15 12.77 -1.93
N ASN A 70 7.41 13.84 -2.27
CA ASN A 70 7.89 14.85 -3.21
C ASN A 70 9.14 15.56 -2.66
N ILE A 71 9.14 16.00 -1.39
CA ILE A 71 10.30 16.65 -0.76
C ILE A 71 11.54 15.73 -0.80
N TYR A 72 11.39 14.43 -0.50
CA TYR A 72 12.49 13.47 -0.60
C TYR A 72 12.98 13.29 -2.04
N ASN A 73 12.07 13.24 -3.02
CA ASN A 73 12.45 13.17 -4.44
C ASN A 73 13.30 14.36 -4.86
N LYS A 74 12.88 15.58 -4.49
CA LYS A 74 13.64 16.83 -4.73
C LYS A 74 15.05 16.77 -4.15
N ASN A 75 15.18 16.20 -2.95
CA ASN A 75 16.46 16.05 -2.26
C ASN A 75 17.29 14.86 -2.78
N ASN A 76 16.87 14.23 -3.89
CA ASN A 76 17.50 13.05 -4.48
C ASN A 76 17.53 11.82 -3.55
N GLU A 77 16.62 11.78 -2.57
CA GLU A 77 16.44 10.67 -1.63
C GLU A 77 15.36 9.70 -2.14
N VAL A 78 15.56 9.18 -3.36
CA VAL A 78 14.55 8.43 -4.13
C VAL A 78 13.94 7.25 -3.37
N LYS A 79 14.74 6.48 -2.63
CA LYS A 79 14.24 5.37 -1.79
C LYS A 79 13.23 5.84 -0.73
N LYS A 80 13.48 6.99 -0.09
CA LYS A 80 12.54 7.55 0.90
C LYS A 80 11.28 8.05 0.21
N ALA A 81 11.39 8.64 -0.97
CA ALA A 81 10.24 9.06 -1.74
C ALA A 81 9.29 7.89 -2.04
N PHE A 82 9.82 6.78 -2.58
CA PHE A 82 9.04 5.56 -2.80
C PHE A 82 8.46 4.97 -1.51
N TYR A 83 9.21 4.98 -0.40
CA TYR A 83 8.68 4.51 0.88
C TYR A 83 7.40 5.25 1.32
N TYR A 84 7.31 6.56 1.10
CA TYR A 84 6.11 7.32 1.42
C TYR A 84 4.99 7.12 0.39
N ILE A 85 5.30 6.88 -0.88
CA ILE A 85 4.30 6.45 -1.87
C ILE A 85 3.71 5.08 -1.49
N ASP A 86 4.56 4.12 -1.15
CA ASP A 86 4.15 2.77 -0.76
C ASP A 86 3.25 2.79 0.49
N LYS A 87 3.44 3.76 1.38
CA LYS A 87 2.54 3.94 2.54
C LYS A 87 1.12 4.30 2.12
N VAL A 88 0.97 5.19 1.14
CA VAL A 88 -0.35 5.56 0.61
C VAL A 88 -1.07 4.33 0.06
N ASP A 89 -0.35 3.50 -0.69
CA ASP A 89 -0.90 2.31 -1.32
C ASP A 89 -1.17 1.19 -0.29
N LYS A 90 -0.23 0.90 0.63
CA LYS A 90 -0.36 -0.16 1.64
C LYS A 90 -1.43 0.12 2.68
N GLU A 91 -1.61 1.39 3.05
CA GLU A 91 -2.66 1.80 3.99
C GLU A 91 -4.00 2.07 3.28
N ASN A 92 -4.08 1.86 1.95
CA ASN A 92 -5.26 2.08 1.12
C ASN A 92 -5.92 3.46 1.35
N LEU A 93 -5.08 4.51 1.41
CA LEU A 93 -5.53 5.85 1.82
C LEU A 93 -6.28 6.62 0.73
N ILE A 94 -6.18 6.18 -0.53
CA ILE A 94 -6.89 6.79 -1.66
C ILE A 94 -7.87 5.76 -2.20
N ASN A 95 -9.13 6.16 -2.30
CA ASN A 95 -10.23 5.32 -2.79
C ASN A 95 -11.20 6.14 -3.67
N GLU A 96 -12.31 5.56 -4.08
CA GLU A 96 -13.28 6.20 -4.99
C GLU A 96 -13.95 7.47 -4.41
N GLU A 97 -13.98 7.61 -3.07
CA GLU A 97 -14.54 8.78 -2.38
C GLU A 97 -13.50 9.89 -2.14
N SER A 98 -12.22 9.63 -2.41
CA SER A 98 -11.14 10.60 -2.21
C SER A 98 -11.29 11.84 -3.08
N ASP A 99 -10.84 12.98 -2.56
CA ASP A 99 -10.76 14.23 -3.31
C ASP A 99 -9.92 14.04 -4.58
N PHE A 100 -10.48 14.42 -5.72
CA PHE A 100 -9.83 14.29 -7.01
C PHE A 100 -8.48 15.01 -7.05
N GLU A 101 -8.30 16.11 -6.30
CA GLU A 101 -7.01 16.79 -6.22
C GLU A 101 -5.90 15.89 -5.66
N ILE A 102 -6.23 15.02 -4.72
CA ILE A 102 -5.29 14.07 -4.11
C ILE A 102 -4.99 12.93 -5.08
N VAL A 103 -6.01 12.42 -5.76
CA VAL A 103 -5.86 11.40 -6.81
C VAL A 103 -4.93 11.93 -7.91
N LEU A 104 -5.18 13.14 -8.42
CA LEU A 104 -4.34 13.80 -9.40
C LEU A 104 -2.91 13.99 -8.88
N TYR A 105 -2.75 14.47 -7.64
CA TYR A 105 -1.44 14.69 -7.04
C TYR A 105 -0.65 13.39 -6.92
N GLN A 106 -1.29 12.27 -6.55
CA GLN A 106 -0.65 10.96 -6.50
C GLN A 106 -0.09 10.55 -7.86
N HIS A 107 -0.87 10.67 -8.94
CA HIS A 107 -0.42 10.31 -10.30
C HIS A 107 0.74 11.20 -10.75
N ILE A 108 0.71 12.50 -10.43
CA ILE A 108 1.79 13.44 -10.74
C ILE A 108 3.08 13.08 -9.98
N ILE A 109 3.01 12.78 -8.69
CA ILE A 109 4.21 12.42 -7.92
C ILE A 109 4.75 11.05 -8.35
N LYS A 110 3.88 10.05 -8.55
CA LYS A 110 4.30 8.72 -9.04
C LYS A 110 4.95 8.82 -10.41
N SER A 111 4.31 9.51 -11.37
CA SER A 111 4.88 9.71 -12.71
C SER A 111 6.24 10.40 -12.65
N LEU A 112 6.39 11.45 -11.84
CA LEU A 112 7.67 12.13 -11.66
C LEU A 112 8.75 11.19 -11.09
N LEU A 113 8.41 10.34 -10.12
CA LEU A 113 9.34 9.37 -9.55
C LEU A 113 9.80 8.32 -10.57
N TYR A 114 8.87 7.73 -11.31
CA TYR A 114 9.21 6.78 -12.38
C TYR A 114 10.02 7.46 -13.50
N PHE A 115 9.69 8.70 -13.84
CA PHE A 115 10.49 9.48 -14.78
C PHE A 115 11.92 9.71 -14.24
N ASN A 116 12.09 10.02 -12.97
CA ASN A 116 13.43 10.18 -12.41
C ASN A 116 14.24 8.87 -12.38
N LEU A 117 13.57 7.71 -12.33
CA LEU A 117 14.21 6.38 -12.41
C LEU A 117 14.63 5.94 -13.81
N GLY A 118 14.18 6.64 -14.87
CA GLY A 118 14.38 6.19 -16.25
C GLY A 118 13.18 5.47 -16.86
N GLU A 119 12.16 5.15 -16.07
CA GLU A 119 10.96 4.40 -16.47
C GLU A 119 9.95 5.29 -17.20
N ARG A 120 10.32 5.73 -18.42
CA ARG A 120 9.56 6.71 -19.21
C ARG A 120 8.16 6.22 -19.55
N VAL A 121 8.01 4.98 -20.01
CA VAL A 121 6.70 4.44 -20.43
C VAL A 121 5.72 4.45 -19.25
N THR A 122 6.15 3.95 -18.09
CA THR A 122 5.36 3.95 -16.85
C THR A 122 5.00 5.37 -16.41
N ALA A 123 5.96 6.31 -16.49
CA ALA A 123 5.71 7.70 -16.12
C ALA A 123 4.63 8.36 -16.99
N PHE A 124 4.66 8.15 -18.31
CA PHE A 124 3.62 8.65 -19.21
C PHE A 124 2.29 7.92 -19.01
N GLY A 125 2.31 6.60 -18.85
CA GLY A 125 1.10 5.80 -18.59
C GLY A 125 0.32 6.30 -17.39
N LEU A 126 1.00 6.62 -16.28
CA LEU A 126 0.37 7.21 -15.09
C LEU A 126 -0.29 8.57 -15.34
N LEU A 127 0.24 9.38 -16.25
CA LEU A 127 -0.41 10.63 -16.63
C LEU A 127 -1.57 10.40 -17.60
N ASP A 128 -1.43 9.45 -18.52
CA ASP A 128 -2.45 9.11 -19.52
C ASP A 128 -3.70 8.53 -18.83
N GLU A 129 -3.50 7.69 -17.81
CA GLU A 129 -4.57 7.07 -17.00
C GLU A 129 -5.54 8.09 -16.40
N ILE A 130 -5.03 9.24 -15.96
CA ILE A 130 -5.82 10.27 -15.27
C ILE A 130 -6.16 11.48 -16.17
N TYR A 131 -5.66 11.53 -17.41
CA TYR A 131 -5.74 12.74 -18.24
C TYR A 131 -7.18 13.10 -18.61
N GLU A 132 -7.93 12.16 -19.18
CA GLU A 132 -9.31 12.43 -19.61
C GLU A 132 -10.20 12.82 -18.43
N GLU A 133 -10.07 12.14 -17.30
CA GLU A 133 -10.78 12.50 -16.08
C GLU A 133 -10.40 13.90 -15.60
N THR A 134 -9.10 14.24 -15.61
CA THR A 134 -8.61 15.58 -15.27
C THR A 134 -9.27 16.68 -16.12
N ILE A 135 -9.46 16.44 -17.41
CA ILE A 135 -10.13 17.39 -18.30
C ILE A 135 -11.64 17.46 -18.01
N ARG A 136 -12.29 16.31 -17.72
CA ARG A 136 -13.73 16.25 -17.37
C ARG A 136 -14.07 17.05 -16.12
N GLN A 137 -13.17 17.13 -15.16
CA GLN A 137 -13.34 17.95 -13.95
C GLN A 137 -13.51 19.45 -14.24
N ASN A 138 -13.17 19.92 -15.46
CA ASN A 138 -13.32 21.30 -15.91
C ASN A 138 -12.70 22.32 -14.92
N ASN A 139 -11.62 21.92 -14.27
CA ASN A 139 -10.90 22.72 -13.29
C ASN A 139 -9.60 23.24 -13.91
N ALA A 140 -9.42 24.55 -13.89
CA ALA A 140 -8.26 25.19 -14.50
C ALA A 140 -6.95 24.83 -13.80
N TYR A 141 -6.97 24.60 -12.48
CA TYR A 141 -5.82 24.14 -11.71
C TYR A 141 -5.38 22.76 -12.22
N TYR A 142 -6.28 21.77 -12.20
CA TYR A 142 -5.95 20.41 -12.62
C TYR A 142 -5.43 20.35 -14.06
N THR A 143 -6.11 21.05 -14.97
CA THR A 143 -5.72 21.10 -16.39
C THR A 143 -4.32 21.68 -16.58
N TYR A 144 -3.96 22.74 -15.85
CA TYR A 144 -2.62 23.32 -16.04
C TYR A 144 -1.53 22.42 -15.45
N VAL A 145 -1.74 21.84 -14.26
CA VAL A 145 -0.67 21.10 -13.56
C VAL A 145 -0.30 19.86 -14.37
N ILE A 146 -1.29 19.09 -14.85
CA ILE A 146 -1.01 17.88 -15.64
C ILE A 146 -0.29 18.21 -16.96
N ASN A 147 -0.72 19.26 -17.67
CA ASN A 147 -0.08 19.67 -18.92
C ASN A 147 1.32 20.25 -18.68
N TRP A 148 1.57 20.88 -17.54
CA TRP A 148 2.90 21.31 -17.16
C TRP A 148 3.81 20.10 -16.89
N GLN A 149 3.32 19.04 -16.24
CA GLN A 149 4.06 17.80 -16.04
C GLN A 149 4.46 17.16 -17.39
N TYR A 150 3.53 17.05 -18.34
CA TYR A 150 3.83 16.60 -19.70
C TYR A 150 4.89 17.46 -20.39
N ALA A 151 4.76 18.79 -20.30
CA ALA A 151 5.73 19.72 -20.88
C ALA A 151 7.12 19.49 -20.30
N GLY A 152 7.21 19.28 -18.98
CA GLY A 152 8.41 18.87 -18.26
C GLY A 152 9.07 17.64 -18.87
N PHE A 153 8.32 16.55 -18.98
CA PHE A 153 8.83 15.29 -19.52
C PHE A 153 9.29 15.41 -20.96
N TYR A 154 8.50 16.05 -21.83
CA TYR A 154 8.90 16.25 -23.22
C TYR A 154 10.15 17.13 -23.36
N ASN A 155 10.29 18.17 -22.53
CA ASN A 155 11.46 19.03 -22.56
C ASN A 155 12.74 18.27 -22.16
N GLU A 156 12.69 17.48 -21.09
CA GLU A 156 13.81 16.63 -20.65
C GLU A 156 14.19 15.58 -21.72
N MET A 157 13.22 15.12 -22.52
CA MET A 157 13.45 14.22 -23.65
C MET A 157 13.88 14.95 -24.94
N ASN A 158 14.13 16.27 -24.89
CA ASN A 158 14.42 17.12 -26.05
C ASN A 158 13.32 17.12 -27.13
N GLN A 159 12.08 16.76 -26.79
CA GLN A 159 10.91 16.82 -27.69
C GLN A 159 10.25 18.20 -27.61
N ARG A 160 10.97 19.22 -28.10
CA ARG A 160 10.65 20.64 -27.87
C ARG A 160 9.28 21.07 -28.42
N GLU A 161 8.86 20.53 -29.55
CA GLU A 161 7.56 20.84 -30.17
C GLU A 161 6.40 20.32 -29.31
N LYS A 162 6.49 19.10 -28.79
CA LYS A 162 5.49 18.53 -27.87
C LYS A 162 5.50 19.24 -26.53
N ALA A 163 6.69 19.59 -26.02
CA ALA A 163 6.83 20.39 -24.82
C ALA A 163 6.14 21.75 -25.00
N LEU A 164 6.34 22.40 -26.16
CA LEU A 164 5.71 23.67 -26.51
C LEU A 164 4.18 23.57 -26.57
N GLU A 165 3.65 22.51 -27.18
CA GLU A 165 2.21 22.24 -27.25
C GLU A 165 1.59 22.18 -25.84
N LYS A 166 2.19 21.37 -24.96
CA LYS A 166 1.69 21.15 -23.61
C LYS A 166 1.84 22.39 -22.73
N ILE A 167 2.96 23.13 -22.81
CA ILE A 167 3.09 24.36 -22.03
C ILE A 167 2.12 25.45 -22.49
N LYS A 168 1.70 25.48 -23.76
CA LYS A 168 0.69 26.45 -24.24
C LYS A 168 -0.65 26.24 -23.55
N ILE A 169 -1.04 24.98 -23.37
CA ILE A 169 -2.24 24.62 -22.61
C ILE A 169 -2.05 25.02 -21.15
N ALA A 170 -0.94 24.61 -20.52
CA ALA A 170 -0.68 24.93 -19.11
C ALA A 170 -0.63 26.45 -18.85
N TYR A 171 0.04 27.23 -19.69
CA TYR A 171 0.08 28.69 -19.60
C TYR A 171 -1.32 29.30 -19.67
N LYS A 172 -2.14 28.91 -20.66
CA LYS A 172 -3.53 29.39 -20.79
C LYS A 172 -4.36 29.10 -19.53
N TYR A 173 -4.36 27.86 -19.05
CA TYR A 173 -5.19 27.47 -17.91
C TYR A 173 -4.66 28.01 -16.58
N SER A 174 -3.34 28.17 -16.45
CA SER A 174 -2.75 28.83 -15.29
C SER A 174 -3.20 30.29 -15.16
N LYS A 175 -3.37 31.02 -16.28
CA LYS A 175 -3.94 32.37 -16.29
C LYS A 175 -5.38 32.39 -15.83
N ILE A 176 -6.20 31.45 -16.32
CA ILE A 176 -7.60 31.31 -15.90
C ILE A 176 -7.66 31.04 -14.38
N TYR A 177 -6.80 30.18 -13.87
CA TYR A 177 -6.70 29.90 -12.44
C TYR A 177 -6.28 31.13 -11.63
N ARG A 178 -5.29 31.91 -12.11
CA ARG A 178 -4.85 33.16 -11.46
C ARG A 178 -5.93 34.24 -11.44
N GLU A 179 -6.64 34.41 -12.55
CA GLU A 179 -7.71 35.40 -12.65
C GLU A 179 -8.88 35.03 -11.73
N ASN A 180 -9.13 33.73 -11.54
CA ASN A 180 -10.17 33.15 -10.69
C ASN A 180 -11.50 33.92 -10.71
N LYS A 181 -11.95 34.32 -11.91
CA LYS A 181 -13.17 35.14 -12.06
C LYS A 181 -14.35 34.45 -11.39
N ASN A 182 -15.10 35.21 -10.61
CA ASN A 182 -16.24 34.74 -9.81
C ASN A 182 -15.88 33.75 -8.69
N HIS A 183 -14.62 33.70 -8.25
CA HIS A 183 -14.17 32.84 -7.15
C HIS A 183 -14.49 31.35 -7.37
N ARG A 184 -14.33 30.88 -8.62
CA ARG A 184 -14.66 29.50 -9.02
C ARG A 184 -13.76 28.45 -8.37
N TYR A 185 -12.53 28.83 -8.01
CA TYR A 185 -11.54 27.93 -7.46
C TYR A 185 -11.10 28.38 -6.08
N LYS A 186 -10.84 27.42 -5.20
CA LYS A 186 -10.10 27.66 -3.98
C LYS A 186 -8.63 27.94 -4.33
N ILE A 187 -8.06 28.99 -3.73
CA ILE A 187 -6.70 29.42 -4.05
C ILE A 187 -5.77 29.09 -2.88
N HIS A 188 -4.87 28.13 -3.13
CA HIS A 188 -3.72 27.89 -2.26
C HIS A 188 -2.58 28.82 -2.66
N LYS A 189 -1.87 29.36 -1.68
CA LYS A 189 -0.78 30.33 -1.88
C LYS A 189 0.36 29.71 -2.71
N ALA A 190 0.70 28.46 -2.42
CA ALA A 190 1.73 27.73 -3.16
C ALA A 190 1.29 27.53 -4.62
N HIS A 191 0.08 27.02 -4.86
CA HIS A 191 -0.45 26.77 -6.21
C HIS A 191 -0.56 28.07 -7.04
N LEU A 192 -1.01 29.16 -6.40
CA LEU A 192 -1.07 30.47 -7.06
C LEU A 192 0.33 30.91 -7.49
N SER A 193 1.31 30.81 -6.59
CA SER A 193 2.70 31.19 -6.89
C SER A 193 3.27 30.36 -8.03
N TRP A 194 3.01 29.06 -8.03
CA TRP A 194 3.48 28.12 -9.03
C TRP A 194 2.85 28.34 -10.40
N SER A 195 1.59 28.78 -10.45
CA SER A 195 0.93 29.06 -11.72
C SER A 195 1.70 30.07 -12.59
N PHE A 196 2.36 31.07 -11.97
CA PHE A 196 3.17 32.08 -12.67
C PHE A 196 4.41 31.50 -13.36
N MET A 197 4.90 30.35 -12.90
CA MET A 197 6.07 29.68 -13.47
C MET A 197 5.89 29.27 -14.94
N THR A 198 4.64 29.00 -15.35
CA THR A 198 4.32 28.61 -16.72
C THR A 198 4.75 29.68 -17.75
N THR A 199 4.72 30.96 -17.37
CA THR A 199 5.19 32.07 -18.21
C THR A 199 6.69 31.96 -18.47
N SER A 200 7.50 31.73 -17.44
CA SER A 200 8.95 31.57 -17.59
C SER A 200 9.32 30.27 -18.28
N TYR A 201 8.56 29.19 -18.06
CA TYR A 201 8.77 27.92 -18.75
C TYR A 201 8.49 28.05 -20.26
N MET A 202 7.44 28.78 -20.64
CA MET A 202 7.15 29.13 -22.03
C MET A 202 8.33 29.88 -22.68
N ALA A 203 8.87 30.87 -21.97
CA ALA A 203 10.05 31.60 -22.44
C ALA A 203 11.26 30.67 -22.60
N ALA A 204 11.49 29.79 -21.63
CA ALA A 204 12.60 28.83 -21.65
C ALA A 204 12.57 27.95 -22.91
N ILE A 205 11.41 27.40 -23.25
CA ILE A 205 11.26 26.57 -24.46
C ILE A 205 11.56 27.38 -25.72
N TYR A 206 11.03 28.61 -25.85
CA TYR A 206 11.32 29.44 -27.02
C TYR A 206 12.80 29.83 -27.11
N ILE A 207 13.46 30.10 -25.99
CA ILE A 207 14.91 30.36 -25.94
C ILE A 207 15.68 29.14 -26.44
N ASP A 208 15.35 27.95 -25.94
CA ASP A 208 16.03 26.71 -26.30
C ASP A 208 15.80 26.35 -27.78
N MET A 209 14.65 26.75 -28.36
CA MET A 209 14.36 26.66 -29.80
C MET A 209 15.00 27.76 -30.66
N GLY A 210 15.75 28.71 -30.08
CA GLY A 210 16.36 29.84 -30.80
C GLY A 210 15.37 30.92 -31.25
N ARG A 211 14.11 30.87 -30.79
CA ARG A 211 13.04 31.81 -31.15
C ARG A 211 12.97 32.97 -30.14
N HIS A 212 14.02 33.78 -30.12
CA HIS A 212 14.20 34.82 -29.11
C HIS A 212 13.16 35.94 -29.19
N ASP A 213 12.69 36.26 -30.40
CA ASP A 213 11.59 37.19 -30.66
C ASP A 213 10.31 36.79 -29.92
N LEU A 214 9.94 35.51 -30.00
CA LEU A 214 8.78 34.96 -29.30
C LEU A 214 8.99 34.88 -27.79
N ALA A 215 10.22 34.58 -27.33
CA ALA A 215 10.55 34.51 -25.91
C ALA A 215 10.44 35.87 -25.20
N LYS A 216 10.75 36.98 -25.89
CA LYS A 216 10.85 38.32 -25.31
C LYS A 216 9.61 38.74 -24.52
N GLY A 217 8.42 38.55 -25.10
CA GLY A 217 7.16 38.93 -24.45
C GLY A 217 6.93 38.17 -23.14
N TYR A 218 7.20 36.86 -23.13
CA TYR A 218 7.06 36.03 -21.94
C TYR A 218 8.10 36.37 -20.87
N ILE A 219 9.33 36.71 -21.24
CA ILE A 219 10.33 37.20 -20.28
C ILE A 219 9.87 38.50 -19.62
N GLN A 220 9.40 39.47 -20.41
CA GLN A 220 8.89 40.73 -19.88
C GLN A 220 7.68 40.53 -18.95
N GLU A 221 6.74 39.67 -19.35
CA GLU A 221 5.60 39.28 -18.52
C GLU A 221 6.07 38.68 -17.19
N SER A 222 6.98 37.69 -17.25
CA SER A 222 7.48 37.01 -16.05
C SER A 222 8.24 37.93 -15.08
N LEU A 223 8.97 38.92 -15.58
CA LEU A 223 9.66 39.91 -14.76
C LEU A 223 8.68 40.90 -14.13
N ASN A 224 7.58 41.23 -14.82
CA ASN A 224 6.54 42.09 -14.25
C ASN A 224 5.72 41.36 -13.18
N ASP A 225 5.52 40.05 -13.32
CA ASP A 225 4.85 39.21 -12.33
C ASP A 225 5.59 39.16 -10.99
N LEU A 226 6.92 39.37 -10.99
CA LEU A 226 7.72 39.45 -9.75
C LEU A 226 7.31 40.61 -8.84
N LYS A 227 6.66 41.66 -9.35
CA LYS A 227 6.14 42.76 -8.52
C LYS A 227 4.92 42.34 -7.69
N LYS A 228 4.29 41.21 -8.04
CA LYS A 228 3.05 40.73 -7.43
C LYS A 228 3.28 39.56 -6.48
N ASN A 229 4.50 39.01 -6.43
CA ASN A 229 4.78 37.79 -5.69
C ASN A 229 6.24 37.71 -5.22
N ASP A 230 6.41 37.65 -3.90
CA ASP A 230 7.72 37.56 -3.24
C ASP A 230 8.24 36.12 -3.04
N ASN A 231 7.56 35.12 -3.61
CA ASN A 231 7.95 33.72 -3.55
C ASN A 231 9.36 33.52 -4.13
N LYS A 232 10.26 32.95 -3.33
CA LYS A 232 11.68 32.82 -3.69
C LYS A 232 11.91 31.81 -4.82
N SER A 233 11.07 30.79 -4.93
CA SER A 233 11.08 29.82 -6.04
C SER A 233 10.78 30.55 -7.34
N LEU A 234 9.63 31.22 -7.40
CA LEU A 234 9.23 32.00 -8.56
C LEU A 234 10.29 33.03 -8.95
N LEU A 235 10.82 33.76 -7.95
CA LEU A 235 11.87 34.74 -8.18
C LEU A 235 13.11 34.12 -8.81
N TYR A 236 13.61 33.00 -8.27
CA TYR A 236 14.78 32.32 -8.83
C TYR A 236 14.55 31.91 -10.29
N PHE A 237 13.45 31.22 -10.58
CA PHE A 237 13.21 30.66 -11.91
C PHE A 237 12.95 31.73 -12.97
N ASN A 238 12.22 32.80 -12.64
CA ASN A 238 11.97 33.88 -13.59
C ASN A 238 13.27 34.62 -13.91
N LEU A 239 14.08 34.94 -12.91
CA LEU A 239 15.37 35.61 -13.10
C LEU A 239 16.36 34.70 -13.86
N PHE A 240 16.34 33.39 -13.61
CA PHE A 240 17.21 32.43 -14.30
C PHE A 240 16.88 32.35 -15.79
N ASN A 241 15.60 32.28 -16.15
CA ASN A 241 15.17 32.28 -17.54
C ASN A 241 15.38 33.63 -18.22
N ALA A 242 15.22 34.75 -17.50
CA ALA A 242 15.58 36.08 -17.99
C ALA A 242 17.08 36.16 -18.29
N ALA A 243 17.94 35.64 -17.41
CA ALA A 243 19.38 35.56 -17.64
C ALA A 243 19.72 34.75 -18.90
N LYS A 244 19.13 33.56 -19.07
CA LYS A 244 19.29 32.73 -20.28
C LYS A 244 18.91 33.52 -21.54
N TYR A 245 17.77 34.22 -21.51
CA TYR A 245 17.31 35.05 -22.61
C TYR A 245 18.32 36.16 -22.94
N TYR A 246 18.72 36.95 -21.95
CA TYR A 246 19.64 38.08 -22.17
C TYR A 246 21.01 37.62 -22.64
N ARG A 247 21.50 36.46 -22.19
CA ARG A 247 22.72 35.86 -22.75
C ARG A 247 22.53 35.49 -24.22
N ALA A 248 21.41 34.85 -24.57
CA ALA A 248 21.11 34.44 -25.94
C ALA A 248 21.06 35.64 -26.92
N VAL A 249 20.48 36.76 -26.50
CA VAL A 249 20.47 38.02 -27.28
C VAL A 249 21.73 38.88 -27.09
N LYS A 250 22.79 38.35 -26.46
CA LYS A 250 24.09 39.00 -26.25
C LYS A 250 24.08 40.27 -25.39
N ASP A 251 23.02 40.48 -24.60
CA ASP A 251 23.02 41.47 -23.51
C ASP A 251 23.67 40.87 -22.25
N PHE A 252 24.99 40.81 -22.27
CA PHE A 252 25.77 40.22 -21.18
C PHE A 252 25.65 41.00 -19.87
N LYS A 253 25.35 42.31 -19.93
CA LYS A 253 25.17 43.14 -18.73
C LYS A 253 23.93 42.70 -17.97
N SER A 254 22.80 42.58 -18.66
CA SER A 254 21.54 42.12 -18.07
C SER A 254 21.64 40.65 -17.65
N ALA A 255 22.24 39.79 -18.48
CA ALA A 255 22.46 38.38 -18.14
C ALA A 255 23.24 38.21 -16.83
N ARG A 256 24.35 38.95 -16.68
CA ARG A 256 25.17 38.94 -15.45
C ARG A 256 24.37 39.43 -14.25
N HIS A 257 23.64 40.53 -14.40
CA HIS A 257 22.81 41.11 -13.34
C HIS A 257 21.82 40.09 -12.78
N TYR A 258 21.05 39.44 -13.66
CA TYR A 258 20.07 38.45 -13.25
C TYR A 258 20.70 37.18 -12.67
N LEU A 259 21.79 36.67 -13.25
CA LEU A 259 22.50 35.51 -12.69
C LEU A 259 23.06 35.77 -11.30
N TRP A 260 23.55 36.98 -11.01
CA TRP A 260 24.02 37.34 -9.68
C TRP A 260 22.89 37.37 -8.65
N MET A 261 21.71 37.85 -9.04
CA MET A 261 20.52 37.76 -8.19
C MET A 261 20.13 36.29 -7.94
N CYS A 262 20.11 35.45 -8.97
CA CYS A 262 19.87 34.01 -8.83
C CYS A 262 20.89 33.34 -7.91
N LYS A 263 22.19 33.68 -8.04
CA LYS A 263 23.28 33.14 -7.19
C LYS A 263 23.02 33.46 -5.72
N LYS A 264 22.62 34.70 -5.41
CA LYS A 264 22.27 35.11 -4.05
C LYS A 264 21.09 34.29 -3.51
N ILE A 265 20.03 34.13 -4.31
CA ILE A 265 18.86 33.36 -3.90
C ILE A 265 19.22 31.88 -3.67
N ALA A 266 19.98 31.28 -4.59
CA ALA A 266 20.43 29.89 -4.48
C ALA A 266 21.25 29.64 -3.20
N GLY A 267 22.17 30.55 -2.87
CA GLY A 267 23.03 30.43 -1.68
C GLY A 267 22.28 30.62 -0.35
N HIS A 268 21.29 31.52 -0.30
CA HIS A 268 20.60 31.85 0.96
C HIS A 268 19.33 31.04 1.21
N HIS A 269 18.55 30.74 0.16
CA HIS A 269 17.18 30.22 0.30
C HIS A 269 17.02 28.76 -0.11
N PHE A 270 17.74 28.30 -1.15
CA PHE A 270 17.61 26.94 -1.65
C PHE A 270 18.61 26.00 -1.01
N LYS A 271 19.90 26.40 -0.97
CA LYS A 271 21.01 25.60 -0.42
C LYS A 271 21.14 24.18 -1.03
N ASP A 272 20.36 23.84 -2.05
CA ASP A 272 20.46 22.56 -2.75
C ASP A 272 21.43 22.64 -3.94
N GLU A 273 21.98 21.48 -4.27
CA GLU A 273 22.95 21.29 -5.35
C GLU A 273 22.40 21.77 -6.70
N PHE A 274 21.14 21.48 -6.98
CA PHE A 274 20.53 21.69 -8.28
C PHE A 274 20.50 23.17 -8.65
N HIS A 275 20.03 24.03 -7.74
CA HIS A 275 19.95 25.47 -7.99
C HIS A 275 21.34 26.12 -8.08
N GLN A 276 22.29 25.70 -7.24
CA GLN A 276 23.65 26.23 -7.25
C GLN A 276 24.40 25.84 -8.53
N LYS A 277 24.32 24.55 -8.90
CA LYS A 277 24.94 24.01 -10.12
C LYS A 277 24.39 24.66 -11.38
N SER A 278 23.08 24.87 -11.45
CA SER A 278 22.42 25.52 -12.59
C SER A 278 22.93 26.94 -12.79
N VAL A 279 23.00 27.74 -11.71
CA VAL A 279 23.54 29.12 -11.79
C VAL A 279 25.03 29.13 -12.13
N ALA A 280 25.83 28.25 -11.51
CA ALA A 280 27.27 28.16 -11.79
C ALA A 280 27.54 27.77 -13.27
N LYS A 281 26.75 26.85 -13.84
CA LYS A 281 26.83 26.47 -15.25
C LYS A 281 26.52 27.64 -16.18
N GLU A 282 25.44 28.36 -15.92
CA GLU A 282 25.07 29.51 -16.75
C GLU A 282 26.05 30.68 -16.62
N LEU A 283 26.61 30.91 -15.41
CA LEU A 283 27.68 31.89 -15.19
C LEU A 283 28.97 31.49 -15.91
N LYS A 284 29.38 30.22 -15.84
CA LYS A 284 30.51 29.71 -16.63
C LYS A 284 30.32 30.04 -18.11
N SER A 285 29.19 29.64 -18.69
CA SER A 285 28.92 29.88 -20.11
C SER A 285 28.85 31.36 -20.47
N LEU A 286 28.30 32.21 -19.60
CA LEU A 286 28.35 33.67 -19.78
C LEU A 286 29.80 34.18 -19.84
N TYR A 287 30.64 33.80 -18.87
CA TYR A 287 32.02 34.27 -18.82
C TYR A 287 32.90 33.70 -19.94
N GLU A 288 32.59 32.49 -20.43
CA GLU A 288 33.19 31.92 -21.64
C GLU A 288 32.87 32.77 -22.88
N GLU A 289 31.59 33.14 -23.07
CA GLU A 289 31.16 34.01 -24.17
C GLU A 289 31.74 35.42 -24.07
N MET A 290 31.95 35.93 -22.85
CA MET A 290 32.62 37.21 -22.58
C MET A 290 34.16 37.13 -22.68
N LYS A 291 34.72 35.93 -22.84
CA LYS A 291 36.17 35.65 -22.86
C LYS A 291 36.90 36.03 -21.56
N GLU A 292 36.21 35.99 -20.42
CA GLU A 292 36.78 36.23 -19.08
C GLU A 292 37.32 34.91 -18.49
N LYS A 293 38.62 34.63 -18.70
CA LYS A 293 39.25 33.35 -18.34
C LYS A 293 39.24 33.07 -16.83
N ASP A 294 39.56 34.06 -16.00
CA ASP A 294 39.64 33.88 -14.54
C ASP A 294 38.27 33.55 -13.94
N SER A 295 37.24 34.33 -14.32
CA SER A 295 35.85 34.08 -13.96
C SER A 295 35.39 32.70 -14.43
N THR A 296 35.73 32.31 -15.65
CA THR A 296 35.43 30.98 -16.19
C THR A 296 36.06 29.87 -15.35
N ALA A 297 37.36 29.98 -15.05
CA ALA A 297 38.09 29.00 -14.26
C ALA A 297 37.50 28.85 -12.85
N TYR A 298 37.10 29.96 -12.22
CA TYR A 298 36.41 29.94 -10.94
C TYR A 298 35.14 29.08 -10.96
N TYR A 299 34.25 29.28 -11.96
CA TYR A 299 33.00 28.51 -12.04
C TYR A 299 33.22 27.06 -12.50
N VAL A 300 34.28 26.77 -13.27
CA VAL A 300 34.70 25.39 -13.56
C VAL A 300 35.09 24.67 -12.28
N ASN A 301 35.96 25.28 -11.45
CA ASN A 301 36.36 24.69 -10.17
C ASN A 301 35.17 24.51 -9.22
N GLN A 302 34.29 25.51 -9.12
CA GLN A 302 33.07 25.42 -8.32
C GLN A 302 32.19 24.23 -8.75
N LEU A 303 32.02 24.00 -10.06
CA LEU A 303 31.25 22.87 -10.58
C LEU A 303 31.90 21.52 -10.26
N LEU A 304 33.23 21.43 -10.30
CA LEU A 304 34.00 20.23 -9.92
C LEU A 304 33.86 19.93 -8.42
N ASP A 305 33.92 20.96 -7.56
CA ASP A 305 33.73 20.81 -6.12
C ASP A 305 32.32 20.27 -5.80
N ILE A 306 31.30 20.83 -6.45
CA ILE A 306 29.91 20.38 -6.32
C ILE A 306 29.77 18.91 -6.75
N GLN A 307 30.36 18.53 -7.89
CA GLN A 307 30.31 17.16 -8.38
C GLN A 307 31.02 16.18 -7.43
N THR A 308 32.21 16.54 -6.95
CA THR A 308 32.99 15.71 -6.03
C THR A 308 32.26 15.50 -4.70
N ALA A 309 31.62 16.55 -4.17
CA ALA A 309 30.79 16.45 -2.97
C ALA A 309 29.59 15.51 -3.19
N LYS A 310 28.94 15.58 -4.35
CA LYS A 310 27.84 14.68 -4.73
C LYS A 310 28.29 13.23 -4.83
N GLU A 311 29.41 12.95 -5.49
CA GLU A 311 29.92 11.58 -5.65
C GLU A 311 30.20 10.94 -4.28
N LYS A 312 30.80 11.70 -3.35
CA LYS A 312 30.97 11.27 -1.95
C LYS A 312 29.62 11.00 -1.27
N GLN A 313 28.64 11.88 -1.44
CA GLN A 313 27.31 11.70 -0.84
C GLN A 313 26.58 10.48 -1.41
N ASN A 314 26.64 10.27 -2.73
CA ASN A 314 26.04 9.12 -3.40
C ASN A 314 26.70 7.81 -2.97
N GLN A 315 28.02 7.80 -2.78
CA GLN A 315 28.74 6.66 -2.27
C GLN A 315 28.30 6.31 -0.83
N VAL A 316 28.22 7.31 0.06
CA VAL A 316 27.68 7.12 1.41
C VAL A 316 26.24 6.62 1.39
N LEU A 317 25.39 7.15 0.50
CA LEU A 317 24.01 6.70 0.36
C LEU A 317 23.95 5.25 -0.13
N LYS A 318 24.78 4.85 -1.09
CA LYS A 318 24.91 3.47 -1.57
C LYS A 318 25.35 2.54 -0.44
N ASP A 319 26.34 2.93 0.35
CA ASP A 319 26.80 2.14 1.50
C ASP A 319 25.72 1.98 2.59
N ILE A 320 24.90 3.02 2.83
CA ILE A 320 23.76 2.96 3.76
C ILE A 320 22.66 2.04 3.21
N ILE A 321 22.40 2.13 1.91
CA ILE A 321 21.45 1.30 1.18
C ILE A 321 21.83 -0.17 1.29
N ASP A 322 23.07 -0.52 0.98
CA ASP A 322 23.56 -1.89 1.02
C ASP A 322 23.49 -2.46 2.45
N LYS A 323 23.80 -1.64 3.47
CA LYS A 323 23.65 -2.03 4.88
C LYS A 323 22.20 -2.24 5.30
N LYS A 324 21.26 -1.44 4.78
CA LYS A 324 19.84 -1.57 5.11
C LYS A 324 19.23 -2.80 4.44
N ASP A 325 19.50 -3.00 3.16
CA ASP A 325 19.02 -4.17 2.41
C ASP A 325 19.57 -5.47 3.04
N GLN A 326 20.84 -5.48 3.50
CA GLN A 326 21.40 -6.57 4.30
C GLN A 326 20.72 -6.77 5.67
N THR A 327 20.29 -5.69 6.33
CA THR A 327 19.63 -5.75 7.64
C THR A 327 18.21 -6.27 7.51
N ASP A 328 17.48 -5.83 6.49
CA ASP A 328 16.11 -6.27 6.19
C ASP A 328 16.10 -7.75 5.79
N GLU A 329 17.05 -8.20 4.93
CA GLU A 329 17.24 -9.64 4.65
C GLU A 329 17.59 -10.46 5.90
N LYS A 330 18.44 -9.92 6.79
CA LYS A 330 18.83 -10.61 8.03
C LYS A 330 17.67 -10.73 9.01
N ASN A 331 16.78 -9.73 9.05
CA ASN A 331 15.60 -9.74 9.89
C ASN A 331 14.54 -10.73 9.37
N GLU A 332 14.33 -10.79 8.05
CA GLU A 332 13.46 -11.81 7.43
C GLU A 332 13.98 -13.24 7.67
N LYS A 333 15.30 -13.47 7.53
CA LYS A 333 15.92 -14.77 7.83
C LYS A 333 15.81 -15.16 9.31
N LYS A 334 15.94 -14.22 10.24
CA LYS A 334 15.76 -14.50 11.69
C LYS A 334 14.31 -14.84 12.03
N LEU A 335 13.34 -14.15 11.42
CA LEU A 335 11.92 -14.41 11.66
C LEU A 335 11.52 -15.82 11.17
N THR A 336 11.97 -16.19 9.96
CA THR A 336 11.71 -17.52 9.37
C THR A 336 12.37 -18.65 10.17
N GLN A 337 13.61 -18.46 10.64
CA GLN A 337 14.29 -19.41 11.52
C GLN A 337 13.59 -19.56 12.89
N GLY A 338 13.10 -18.47 13.47
CA GLY A 338 12.33 -18.49 14.71
C GLY A 338 11.03 -19.29 14.58
N LEU A 339 10.29 -19.11 13.49
CA LEU A 339 9.08 -19.87 13.19
C LEU A 339 9.37 -21.38 13.05
N PHE A 340 10.48 -21.73 12.39
CA PHE A 340 10.90 -23.13 12.26
C PHE A 340 11.26 -23.77 13.60
N PHE A 341 11.92 -23.03 14.50
CA PHE A 341 12.25 -23.51 15.84
C PHE A 341 10.99 -23.74 16.70
N ILE A 342 10.01 -22.82 16.63
CA ILE A 342 8.72 -22.96 17.32
C ILE A 342 7.99 -24.23 16.83
N LEU A 343 7.98 -24.47 15.52
CA LEU A 343 7.41 -25.70 14.93
C LEU A 343 8.10 -26.96 15.47
N LEU A 344 9.44 -26.98 15.52
CA LEU A 344 10.21 -28.11 16.07
C LEU A 344 9.88 -28.38 17.54
N VAL A 345 9.86 -27.35 18.37
CA VAL A 345 9.53 -27.47 19.80
C VAL A 345 8.11 -27.98 19.98
N SER A 346 7.14 -27.47 19.20
CA SER A 346 5.75 -27.93 19.26
C SER A 346 5.60 -29.41 18.90
N ALA A 347 6.36 -29.90 17.92
CA ALA A 347 6.36 -31.31 17.52
C ALA A 347 6.94 -32.21 18.63
N VAL A 348 8.04 -31.80 19.26
CA VAL A 348 8.64 -32.53 20.39
C VAL A 348 7.68 -32.60 21.58
N ILE A 349 6.99 -31.50 21.89
CA ILE A 349 5.97 -31.46 22.94
C ILE A 349 4.83 -32.43 22.62
N CYS A 350 4.34 -32.45 21.38
CA CYS A 350 3.30 -33.39 20.95
C CYS A 350 3.75 -34.86 21.11
N ILE A 351 4.99 -35.18 20.73
CA ILE A 351 5.56 -36.52 20.89
C ILE A 351 5.66 -36.90 22.38
N LEU A 352 6.07 -35.97 23.24
CA LEU A 352 6.08 -36.15 24.69
C LEU A 352 4.68 -36.40 25.25
N PHE A 353 3.68 -35.63 24.82
CA PHE A 353 2.28 -35.85 25.21
C PHE A 353 1.77 -37.21 24.77
N ILE A 354 2.07 -37.63 23.54
CA ILE A 354 1.71 -38.96 23.03
C ILE A 354 2.40 -40.05 23.87
N PHE A 355 3.68 -39.89 24.18
CA PHE A 355 4.43 -40.85 25.00
C PHE A 355 3.88 -40.95 26.44
N LEU A 356 3.58 -39.80 27.06
CA LEU A 356 2.96 -39.75 28.39
C LEU A 356 1.56 -40.36 28.39
N PHE A 357 0.76 -40.08 27.36
CA PHE A 357 -0.56 -40.68 27.17
C PHE A 357 -0.47 -42.20 27.01
N LEU A 358 0.48 -42.70 26.21
CA LEU A 358 0.71 -44.14 26.06
C LEU A 358 1.18 -44.79 27.37
N ARG A 359 2.03 -44.11 28.15
CA ARG A 359 2.44 -44.60 29.49
C ARG A 359 1.29 -44.59 30.49
N TYR A 360 0.48 -43.53 30.49
CA TYR A 360 -0.73 -43.43 31.32
C TYR A 360 -1.70 -44.57 30.97
N TYR A 361 -1.96 -44.78 29.68
CA TYR A 361 -2.81 -45.87 29.19
C TYR A 361 -2.25 -47.25 29.58
N LYS A 362 -0.94 -47.48 29.45
CA LYS A 362 -0.30 -48.75 29.84
C LYS A 362 -0.29 -48.97 31.35
N LYS A 363 -0.15 -47.91 32.16
CA LYS A 363 -0.16 -47.96 33.64
C LYS A 363 -1.57 -48.15 34.22
N HIS A 364 -2.59 -47.55 33.60
CA HIS A 364 -3.99 -47.70 34.02
C HIS A 364 -4.71 -48.89 33.38
N LYS A 365 -4.11 -49.59 32.41
CA LYS A 365 -4.60 -50.89 31.92
C LYS A 365 -4.42 -52.04 32.94
N SER A 366 -3.86 -51.81 34.13
CA SER A 366 -3.67 -52.84 35.17
C SER A 366 -4.37 -52.57 36.51
N LYS A 367 -5.16 -51.50 36.66
CA LYS A 367 -5.97 -51.26 37.86
C LYS A 367 -7.32 -50.68 37.48
N GLY A 368 -8.29 -51.59 37.34
CA GLY A 368 -9.66 -51.31 36.94
C GLY A 368 -10.39 -52.59 36.56
N GLN A 369 -10.26 -53.65 37.38
CA GLN A 369 -11.25 -54.71 37.45
C GLN A 369 -12.32 -54.21 38.42
N ASP A 370 -13.31 -53.50 37.88
CA ASP A 370 -14.66 -53.58 38.42
C ASP A 370 -15.58 -54.01 37.29
N LYS A 371 -16.25 -55.11 37.56
CA LYS A 371 -17.05 -55.90 36.63
C LYS A 371 -18.24 -55.06 36.17
N ILE A 372 -18.29 -54.78 34.87
CA ILE A 372 -19.57 -54.74 34.17
C ILE A 372 -19.63 -56.05 33.40
N ASP A 373 -20.49 -56.95 33.87
CA ASP A 373 -20.78 -58.24 33.25
C ASP A 373 -21.14 -58.05 31.79
N ILE A 374 -20.34 -58.65 30.91
CA ILE A 374 -20.77 -59.13 29.60
C ILE A 374 -20.26 -60.58 29.50
N PRO A 375 -21.11 -61.56 29.13
CA PRO A 375 -20.89 -62.96 29.45
C PRO A 375 -19.69 -63.56 28.72
N HIS A 376 -19.09 -64.58 29.33
CA HIS A 376 -18.20 -65.56 28.72
C HIS A 376 -18.62 -65.88 27.27
N LYS A 377 -17.77 -65.55 26.28
CA LYS A 377 -17.92 -66.11 24.93
C LYS A 377 -16.93 -67.27 24.77
N LEU A 378 -17.48 -68.48 24.68
CA LEU A 378 -16.74 -69.72 24.42
C LEU A 378 -15.94 -69.63 23.10
N PRO A 379 -14.86 -70.42 22.92
CA PRO A 379 -14.01 -70.44 21.72
C PRO A 379 -14.76 -70.61 20.38
N VAL A 380 -15.99 -71.16 20.40
CA VAL A 380 -16.88 -71.26 19.22
C VAL A 380 -17.32 -69.89 18.68
N GLN A 381 -17.47 -68.89 19.54
CA GLN A 381 -18.06 -67.60 19.15
C GLN A 381 -17.04 -66.65 18.48
N GLU A 382 -15.74 -66.90 18.66
CA GLU A 382 -14.67 -66.17 17.97
C GLU A 382 -14.56 -66.59 16.50
N CYS A 383 -14.78 -67.88 16.18
CA CYS A 383 -14.85 -68.39 14.80
C CYS A 383 -16.04 -67.80 14.04
N ILE A 384 -17.23 -67.79 14.66
CA ILE A 384 -18.44 -67.20 14.06
C ILE A 384 -18.22 -65.69 13.83
N PHE A 385 -17.60 -64.99 14.77
CA PHE A 385 -17.31 -63.55 14.60
C PHE A 385 -16.37 -63.28 13.42
N LYS A 386 -15.27 -64.03 13.30
CA LYS A 386 -14.33 -63.90 12.17
C LYS A 386 -15.03 -64.15 10.83
N GLU A 387 -15.92 -65.13 10.78
CA GLU A 387 -16.72 -65.42 9.60
C GLU A 387 -17.72 -64.30 9.27
N VAL A 388 -18.44 -63.76 10.26
CA VAL A 388 -19.34 -62.61 10.07
C VAL A 388 -18.59 -61.40 9.53
N ILE A 389 -17.41 -61.09 10.05
CA ILE A 389 -16.58 -59.98 9.56
C ILE A 389 -16.14 -60.23 8.12
N ARG A 390 -15.75 -61.47 7.77
CA ARG A 390 -15.37 -61.83 6.40
C ARG A 390 -16.53 -61.65 5.42
N LEU A 391 -17.70 -62.22 5.74
CA LEU A 391 -18.90 -62.11 4.89
C LEU A 391 -19.39 -60.67 4.74
N ALA A 392 -19.23 -59.83 5.78
CA ALA A 392 -19.54 -58.41 5.72
C ALA A 392 -18.65 -57.69 4.69
N LYS A 393 -17.34 -57.96 4.70
CA LYS A 393 -16.35 -57.36 3.80
C LYS A 393 -16.55 -57.78 2.35
N GLU A 394 -16.93 -59.03 2.12
CA GLU A 394 -17.24 -59.59 0.81
C GLU A 394 -18.64 -59.19 0.32
N ASN A 395 -19.43 -58.48 1.14
CA ASN A 395 -20.84 -58.13 0.89
C ASN A 395 -21.69 -59.34 0.45
N SER A 396 -21.41 -60.51 1.01
CA SER A 396 -22.10 -61.75 0.64
C SER A 396 -23.56 -61.72 1.09
N PRO A 397 -24.50 -62.30 0.32
CA PRO A 397 -25.91 -62.35 0.70
C PRO A 397 -26.14 -63.06 2.05
N GLU A 398 -25.29 -64.01 2.41
CA GLU A 398 -25.32 -64.79 3.65
C GLU A 398 -24.91 -63.99 4.90
N PHE A 399 -24.31 -62.81 4.73
CA PHE A 399 -23.83 -61.96 5.84
C PHE A 399 -24.89 -61.76 6.94
N LEU A 400 -26.12 -61.39 6.57
CA LEU A 400 -27.15 -61.07 7.55
C LEU A 400 -27.61 -62.33 8.32
N THR A 401 -27.70 -63.46 7.62
CA THR A 401 -28.05 -64.75 8.24
C THR A 401 -27.00 -65.14 9.28
N ARG A 402 -25.71 -65.09 8.90
CA ARG A 402 -24.62 -65.42 9.82
C ARG A 402 -24.50 -64.42 10.96
N PHE A 403 -24.81 -63.15 10.71
CA PHE A 403 -24.87 -62.12 11.74
C PHE A 403 -25.98 -62.40 12.78
N HIS A 404 -27.16 -62.87 12.37
CA HIS A 404 -28.21 -63.24 13.32
C HIS A 404 -27.82 -64.42 14.21
N GLU A 405 -27.03 -65.36 13.70
CA GLU A 405 -26.49 -66.46 14.52
C GLU A 405 -25.43 -65.95 15.52
N TYR A 406 -24.63 -64.97 15.13
CA TYR A 406 -23.66 -64.32 16.02
C TYR A 406 -24.32 -63.45 17.10
N CYS A 407 -25.39 -62.76 16.72
CA CYS A 407 -26.11 -61.79 17.52
C CYS A 407 -27.63 -62.05 17.47
N PRO A 408 -28.10 -63.11 18.16
CA PRO A 408 -29.52 -63.40 18.27
C PRO A 408 -30.28 -62.20 18.87
N HIS A 409 -31.54 -62.01 18.50
CA HIS A 409 -32.42 -60.93 18.98
C HIS A 409 -32.09 -59.50 18.50
N PHE A 410 -30.97 -59.27 17.79
CA PHE A 410 -30.65 -57.93 17.26
C PHE A 410 -31.78 -57.31 16.42
N SER A 411 -32.34 -58.10 15.52
CA SER A 411 -33.42 -57.65 14.64
C SER A 411 -34.73 -57.45 15.39
N GLU A 412 -35.00 -58.24 16.43
CA GLU A 412 -36.19 -58.09 17.27
C GLU A 412 -36.13 -56.78 18.06
N GLU A 413 -34.99 -56.47 18.69
CA GLU A 413 -34.80 -55.19 19.41
C GLU A 413 -34.88 -53.98 18.48
N LEU A 414 -34.36 -54.08 17.25
CA LEU A 414 -34.50 -53.01 16.27
C LEU A 414 -35.94 -52.78 15.84
N LEU A 415 -36.71 -53.85 15.65
CA LEU A 415 -38.10 -53.77 15.21
C LEU A 415 -39.03 -53.21 16.31
N LYS A 416 -38.65 -53.30 17.59
CA LYS A 416 -39.35 -52.60 18.68
C LYS A 416 -39.25 -51.08 18.58
N VAL A 417 -38.16 -50.56 18.02
CA VAL A 417 -37.93 -49.11 17.87
C VAL A 417 -38.61 -48.56 16.62
N SER A 418 -38.51 -49.26 15.48
CA SER A 418 -39.08 -48.82 14.20
C SER A 418 -39.21 -49.99 13.22
N VAL A 419 -40.20 -49.92 12.32
CA VAL A 419 -40.36 -50.94 11.27
C VAL A 419 -39.30 -50.72 10.18
N LEU A 420 -38.35 -51.65 10.09
CA LEU A 420 -37.20 -51.60 9.18
C LEU A 420 -37.32 -52.66 8.07
N LYS A 421 -36.90 -52.28 6.85
CA LYS A 421 -36.72 -53.23 5.74
C LYS A 421 -35.48 -54.09 5.98
N ILE A 422 -35.41 -55.28 5.39
CA ILE A 422 -34.26 -56.19 5.49
C ILE A 422 -32.94 -55.50 5.09
N SER A 423 -32.96 -54.66 4.06
CA SER A 423 -31.79 -53.87 3.64
C SER A 423 -31.33 -52.84 4.68
N GLU A 424 -32.26 -52.31 5.48
CA GLU A 424 -31.97 -51.38 6.56
C GLU A 424 -31.43 -52.13 7.78
N VAL A 425 -31.99 -53.29 8.11
CA VAL A 425 -31.48 -54.18 9.17
C VAL A 425 -30.05 -54.64 8.84
N ARG A 426 -29.79 -55.01 7.58
CA ARG A 426 -28.43 -55.31 7.09
C ARG A 426 -27.48 -54.14 7.29
N PHE A 427 -27.93 -52.91 7.01
CA PHE A 427 -27.14 -51.71 7.23
C PHE A 427 -26.88 -51.43 8.72
N CYS A 428 -27.87 -51.65 9.58
CA CYS A 428 -27.71 -51.60 11.04
C CYS A 428 -26.66 -52.59 11.53
N ALA A 429 -26.62 -53.81 10.99
CA ALA A 429 -25.62 -54.81 11.34
C ALA A 429 -24.19 -54.33 11.01
N TYR A 430 -23.98 -53.66 9.88
CA TYR A 430 -22.69 -53.04 9.56
C TYR A 430 -22.27 -51.97 10.59
N ILE A 431 -23.24 -51.16 11.05
CA ILE A 431 -22.98 -50.14 12.07
C ILE A 431 -22.69 -50.78 13.42
N TYR A 432 -23.44 -51.82 13.81
CA TYR A 432 -23.24 -52.54 15.06
C TYR A 432 -21.85 -53.21 15.14
N LEU A 433 -21.36 -53.74 14.01
CA LEU A 433 -19.99 -54.26 13.87
C LEU A 433 -18.92 -53.16 13.83
N ASN A 434 -19.31 -51.90 13.99
CA ASN A 434 -18.45 -50.73 14.07
C ASN A 434 -17.66 -50.44 12.77
N PHE A 435 -18.22 -50.79 11.61
CA PHE A 435 -17.61 -50.42 10.33
C PHE A 435 -17.77 -48.92 10.04
N SER A 436 -16.72 -48.28 9.53
CA SER A 436 -16.75 -46.86 9.19
C SER A 436 -17.60 -46.62 7.94
N THR A 437 -18.04 -45.38 7.72
CA THR A 437 -18.76 -44.99 6.50
C THR A 437 -17.95 -45.31 5.23
N LYS A 438 -16.62 -45.22 5.29
CA LYS A 438 -15.73 -45.56 4.18
C LYS A 438 -15.69 -47.06 3.92
N ASP A 439 -15.57 -47.86 4.98
CA ASP A 439 -15.55 -49.33 4.87
C ASP A 439 -16.87 -49.86 4.30
N ILE A 440 -18.01 -49.35 4.79
CA ILE A 440 -19.33 -49.79 4.28
C ILE A 440 -19.49 -49.40 2.81
N ALA A 441 -19.02 -48.23 2.40
CA ALA A 441 -19.05 -47.79 1.01
C ALA A 441 -18.21 -48.72 0.11
N GLU A 442 -17.01 -49.08 0.57
CA GLU A 442 -16.12 -50.02 -0.10
C GLU A 442 -16.75 -51.41 -0.23
N TYR A 443 -17.21 -52.00 0.88
CA TYR A 443 -17.77 -53.37 0.87
C TYR A 443 -19.05 -53.46 0.05
N THR A 444 -19.94 -52.47 0.14
CA THR A 444 -21.22 -52.48 -0.57
C THR A 444 -21.14 -51.94 -2.00
N HIS A 445 -19.94 -51.54 -2.46
CA HIS A 445 -19.70 -50.88 -3.75
C HIS A 445 -20.63 -49.69 -3.98
N THR A 446 -20.85 -48.87 -2.95
CA THR A 446 -21.66 -47.64 -3.02
C THR A 446 -20.82 -46.42 -2.72
N SER A 447 -21.26 -45.22 -3.14
CA SER A 447 -20.51 -44.01 -2.82
C SER A 447 -20.61 -43.67 -1.33
N VAL A 448 -19.54 -43.10 -0.76
CA VAL A 448 -19.50 -42.63 0.64
C VAL A 448 -20.69 -41.70 0.94
N ARG A 449 -21.05 -40.83 0.00
CA ARG A 449 -22.23 -39.93 0.12
C ARG A 449 -23.53 -40.72 0.29
N THR A 450 -23.71 -41.82 -0.45
CA THR A 450 -24.90 -42.68 -0.33
C THR A 450 -24.97 -43.33 1.06
N VAL A 451 -23.84 -43.80 1.59
CA VAL A 451 -23.77 -44.37 2.94
C VAL A 451 -24.06 -43.32 4.01
N GLN A 452 -23.56 -42.09 3.85
CA GLN A 452 -23.86 -40.97 4.75
C GLN A 452 -25.36 -40.62 4.75
N THR A 453 -25.99 -40.55 3.58
CA THR A 453 -27.42 -40.29 3.46
C THR A 453 -28.24 -41.43 4.09
N LYS A 454 -27.88 -42.70 3.85
CA LYS A 454 -28.52 -43.85 4.51
C LYS A 454 -28.37 -43.79 6.03
N LYS A 455 -27.19 -43.45 6.53
CA LYS A 455 -26.90 -43.28 7.97
C LYS A 455 -27.70 -42.15 8.61
N TYR A 456 -27.84 -41.02 7.92
CA TYR A 456 -28.68 -39.90 8.35
C TYR A 456 -30.17 -40.27 8.41
N ASN A 457 -30.69 -40.92 7.36
CA ASN A 457 -32.07 -41.36 7.30
C ASN A 457 -32.37 -42.40 8.38
N LEU A 458 -31.45 -43.35 8.60
CA LEU A 458 -31.57 -44.34 9.66
C LEU A 458 -31.59 -43.68 11.05
N ARG A 459 -30.74 -42.67 11.28
CA ARG A 459 -30.71 -41.91 12.53
C ARG A 459 -32.07 -41.27 12.86
N LYS A 460 -32.70 -40.65 11.85
CA LYS A 460 -34.05 -40.10 11.98
C LYS A 460 -35.09 -41.18 12.22
N LYS A 461 -35.03 -42.28 11.47
CA LYS A 461 -36.02 -43.37 11.53
C LYS A 461 -36.02 -44.13 12.86
N LEU A 462 -34.85 -44.21 13.51
CA LEU A 462 -34.65 -44.80 14.83
C LEU A 462 -34.72 -43.76 15.98
N ASN A 463 -35.08 -42.50 15.69
CA ASN A 463 -35.15 -41.40 16.66
C ASN A 463 -33.89 -41.25 17.55
N ILE A 464 -32.70 -41.40 16.95
CA ILE A 464 -31.44 -41.33 17.69
C ILE A 464 -31.10 -39.85 17.97
N PRO A 465 -30.86 -39.46 19.25
CA PRO A 465 -30.52 -38.08 19.62
C PRO A 465 -29.31 -37.51 18.86
N GLY A 466 -29.34 -36.20 18.58
CA GLY A 466 -28.30 -35.52 17.79
C GLY A 466 -26.94 -35.47 18.49
N ASP A 467 -26.94 -35.42 19.81
CA ASP A 467 -25.80 -35.41 20.72
C ASP A 467 -25.24 -36.82 21.00
N MET A 468 -25.95 -37.89 20.64
CA MET A 468 -25.51 -39.26 20.83
C MET A 468 -24.93 -39.85 19.54
N ASP A 469 -23.66 -40.26 19.58
CA ASP A 469 -23.03 -40.98 18.45
C ASP A 469 -23.80 -42.27 18.12
N ILE A 470 -24.02 -42.53 16.82
CA ILE A 470 -24.85 -43.65 16.38
C ILE A 470 -24.25 -45.01 16.76
N TYR A 471 -22.92 -45.15 16.77
CA TYR A 471 -22.27 -46.41 17.11
C TYR A 471 -22.42 -46.68 18.61
N VAL A 472 -22.32 -45.61 19.43
CA VAL A 472 -22.62 -45.68 20.86
C VAL A 472 -24.08 -46.09 21.09
N TRP A 473 -25.03 -45.54 20.34
CA TRP A 473 -26.44 -45.94 20.44
C TRP A 473 -26.64 -47.43 20.14
N PHE A 474 -26.06 -47.95 19.06
CA PHE A 474 -26.13 -49.38 18.72
C PHE A 474 -25.45 -50.28 19.75
N SER A 475 -24.36 -49.85 20.37
CA SER A 475 -23.68 -50.60 21.43
C SER A 475 -24.52 -50.76 22.71
N LYS A 476 -25.53 -49.89 22.89
CA LYS A 476 -26.47 -49.92 24.02
C LYS A 476 -27.75 -50.69 23.72
N LEU A 477 -28.03 -51.03 22.46
CA LEU A 477 -29.28 -51.67 22.04
C LEU A 477 -29.46 -53.09 22.59
N LEU A 478 -28.36 -53.77 22.96
CA LEU A 478 -28.35 -55.16 23.44
C LEU A 478 -27.81 -55.30 24.87
N LYS A 479 -27.73 -54.19 25.61
CA LYS A 479 -27.45 -54.16 27.04
C LYS A 479 -28.73 -53.84 27.78
#